data_AF-A0A1I7U0I3-F1
#
_entry.id   AF-A0A1I7U0I3-F1
#
_cell.length_a   1.000
_cell.length_b   1.000
_cell.length_c   1.000
_cell.angle_alpha   90.00
_cell.angle_beta   90.00
_cell.angle_gamma   90.00
#
_symmetry.space_group_name_H-M   'P 1'
#
loop_
_entity.id
_entity.type
_entity.pdbx_description
1 polymer ?
#
loop_
_entity_poly.entity_id
_entity_poly.type
_entity_poly.pdbx_seq_one_letter_code
_entity_poly.pdbx_strand_id
1 'polypeptide(L)'
;MFSQKLFLLLIFGLLAAAFESELQESEEGMHKCPSCATGGFVLKRWLMQHPEASQSMGWVDWKGTNCDAGTVYIVPCRHSCLTVIVEKQLSLNEYLYQGTMQECSDGLIRQSSDLPSNIDFKSYNKDSIFISKRMGHRITYKFERESFIDIHEANVRKSQQDKVSKKDETPVQDLFVMFGIILSFLIIVSVFSVTCKVCFYKHQMRQMISSRNENLEMKHDVESNSSEQLSEQVTVETFVEHEDACRSELSIESDEEAEDEETNNNGPTSV
;
A
#
# COMPACT_ATOMS: atom_id res chain seq x y z
N MET A 1 24.51 -1.41 -27.39
CA MET A 1 23.76 -2.31 -26.47
C MET A 1 23.91 -1.99 -24.96
N PHE A 2 24.82 -1.09 -24.52
CA PHE A 2 24.94 -0.71 -23.10
C PHE A 2 23.91 0.34 -22.62
N SER A 3 23.32 1.11 -23.54
CA SER A 3 22.44 2.25 -23.19
C SER A 3 21.08 1.86 -22.60
N GLN A 4 20.52 0.72 -23.01
CA GLN A 4 19.16 0.31 -22.60
C GLN A 4 19.13 -0.22 -21.15
N LYS A 5 20.20 -0.87 -20.69
CA LYS A 5 20.31 -1.38 -19.31
C LYS A 5 20.49 -0.25 -18.30
N LEU A 6 21.24 0.79 -18.66
CA LEU A 6 21.44 1.96 -17.81
C LEU A 6 20.15 2.77 -17.67
N PHE A 7 19.38 2.90 -18.75
CA PHE A 7 18.10 3.60 -18.75
C PHE A 7 17.05 2.90 -17.88
N LEU A 8 16.96 1.56 -17.94
CA LEU A 8 16.06 0.78 -17.09
C LEU A 8 16.42 0.87 -15.61
N LEU A 9 17.72 0.87 -15.26
CA LEU A 9 18.17 1.01 -13.87
C LEU A 9 17.87 2.41 -13.31
N LEU A 10 17.99 3.46 -14.12
CA LEU A 10 17.63 4.82 -13.72
C LEU A 10 16.11 4.97 -13.49
N ILE A 11 15.28 4.38 -14.36
CA ILE A 11 13.82 4.39 -14.17
C ILE A 11 13.43 3.60 -12.91
N PHE A 12 14.03 2.44 -12.66
CA PHE A 12 13.73 1.65 -11.47
C PHE A 12 14.18 2.35 -10.18
N GLY A 13 15.33 3.06 -10.20
CA GLY A 13 15.80 3.87 -9.09
C GLY A 13 14.90 5.08 -8.82
N LEU A 14 14.40 5.74 -9.87
CA LEU A 14 13.45 6.85 -9.74
C LEU A 14 12.08 6.40 -9.22
N LEU A 15 11.59 5.25 -9.70
CA LEU A 15 10.34 4.65 -9.21
C LEU A 15 10.45 4.18 -7.75
N ALA A 16 11.57 3.58 -7.36
CA ALA A 16 11.81 3.19 -5.97
C ALA A 16 11.87 4.42 -5.03
N ALA A 17 12.54 5.50 -5.45
CA ALA A 17 12.62 6.74 -4.69
C ALA A 17 11.26 7.46 -4.58
N ALA A 18 10.42 7.40 -5.62
CA ALA A 18 9.05 7.93 -5.58
C ALA A 18 8.13 7.11 -4.66
N PHE A 19 8.30 5.80 -4.60
CA PHE A 19 7.51 4.94 -3.71
C PHE A 19 7.84 5.13 -2.23
N GLU A 20 9.09 5.47 -1.91
CA GLU A 20 9.53 5.67 -0.52
C GLU A 20 9.11 7.03 0.05
N SER A 21 8.79 7.99 -0.81
CA SER A 21 8.34 9.34 -0.40
C SER A 21 6.84 9.44 -0.11
N GLU A 22 6.04 8.45 -0.52
CA GLU A 22 4.57 8.44 -0.28
C GLU A 22 4.17 7.69 1.00
N LEU A 23 5.09 6.96 1.63
CA LEU A 23 4.84 6.26 2.90
C LEU A 23 5.21 7.07 4.15
N GLN A 24 5.57 8.34 3.98
CA GLN A 24 6.00 9.23 5.05
C GLN A 24 5.06 10.43 5.21
N GLU A 25 3.75 10.25 4.94
CA GLU A 25 2.73 11.18 5.43
C GLU A 25 2.50 10.94 6.94
N SER A 26 3.45 11.46 7.73
CA SER A 26 3.24 12.05 9.05
C SER A 26 2.57 11.21 10.15
N GLU A 27 3.34 10.35 10.84
CA GLU A 27 3.07 10.02 12.26
C GLU A 27 3.21 11.25 13.19
N GLU A 28 3.74 12.39 12.70
CA GLU A 28 3.77 13.66 13.42
C GLU A 28 2.35 14.24 13.54
N GLY A 29 1.66 13.93 14.64
CA GLY A 29 0.35 14.50 14.97
C GLY A 29 -0.69 13.50 15.45
N MET A 30 -0.39 12.20 15.43
CA MET A 30 -1.26 11.19 16.04
C MET A 30 -1.05 11.14 17.56
N HIS A 31 -2.16 11.06 18.29
CA HIS A 31 -2.20 10.85 19.74
C HIS A 31 -3.04 9.61 20.05
N LYS A 32 -3.02 9.15 21.30
CA LYS A 32 -3.71 7.91 21.68
C LYS A 32 -5.06 8.22 22.31
N CYS A 33 -6.09 7.46 21.98
CA CYS A 33 -7.38 7.56 22.64
C CYS A 33 -7.80 6.21 23.23
N PRO A 34 -8.50 6.20 24.37
CA PRO A 34 -9.22 5.03 24.82
C PRO A 34 -10.39 4.73 23.88
N SER A 35 -10.50 3.48 23.45
CA SER A 35 -11.64 2.91 22.74
C SER A 35 -12.34 1.91 23.64
N CYS A 36 -13.53 2.28 24.11
CA CYS A 36 -14.37 1.45 24.97
C CYS A 36 -15.83 1.93 24.95
N ALA A 37 -16.75 1.03 25.31
CA ALA A 37 -18.11 1.43 25.65
C ALA A 37 -18.64 0.60 26.83
N THR A 38 -19.48 1.21 27.66
CA THR A 38 -20.23 0.45 28.67
C THR A 38 -21.40 -0.27 28.00
N GLY A 39 -21.82 -1.42 28.56
CA GLY A 39 -22.98 -2.15 28.04
C GLY A 39 -24.25 -1.30 27.99
N GLY A 40 -24.42 -0.40 28.98
CA GLY A 40 -25.53 0.54 29.01
C GLY A 40 -25.50 1.57 27.87
N PHE A 41 -24.32 2.04 27.45
CA PHE A 41 -24.19 2.88 26.25
C PHE A 41 -24.56 2.11 24.98
N VAL A 42 -24.08 0.88 24.85
CA VAL A 42 -24.34 0.02 23.67
C VAL A 42 -25.85 -0.19 23.48
N LEU A 43 -26.61 -0.38 24.57
CA LEU A 43 -28.07 -0.50 24.53
C LEU A 43 -28.79 0.80 24.10
N LYS A 44 -28.10 1.94 24.09
CA LYS A 44 -28.62 3.24 23.63
C LYS A 44 -28.19 3.57 22.20
N ARG A 45 -27.79 2.59 21.40
CA ARG A 45 -27.47 2.75 19.97
C ARG A 45 -28.52 3.53 19.19
N TRP A 46 -29.80 3.26 19.45
CA TRP A 46 -30.94 3.95 18.83
C TRP A 46 -30.95 5.47 19.08
N LEU A 47 -30.32 5.93 20.16
CA LEU A 47 -30.17 7.36 20.44
C LEU A 47 -29.11 7.95 19.51
N MET A 48 -27.99 7.26 19.29
CA MET A 48 -26.87 7.76 18.47
C MET A 48 -27.02 7.49 16.96
N GLN A 49 -27.96 6.64 16.57
CA GLN A 49 -28.30 6.32 15.19
C GLN A 49 -29.80 6.54 14.98
N HIS A 50 -30.18 7.80 14.81
CA HIS A 50 -31.57 8.23 14.66
C HIS A 50 -31.74 9.08 13.38
N PRO A 51 -32.01 8.45 12.22
CA PRO A 51 -31.99 9.14 10.93
C PRO A 51 -33.02 10.26 10.84
N GLU A 52 -34.23 10.08 11.39
CA GLU A 52 -35.29 11.11 11.38
C GLU A 52 -34.89 12.37 12.15
N ALA A 53 -33.97 12.26 13.10
CA ALA A 53 -33.46 13.38 13.89
C ALA A 53 -32.12 13.88 13.36
N SER A 54 -31.71 13.47 12.15
CA SER A 54 -30.41 13.80 11.58
C SER A 54 -29.24 13.41 12.50
N GLN A 55 -29.38 12.29 13.21
CA GLN A 55 -28.35 11.75 14.09
C GLN A 55 -27.72 10.51 13.45
N SER A 56 -26.45 10.62 13.10
CA SER A 56 -25.67 9.54 12.49
C SER A 56 -24.27 9.50 13.11
N MET A 57 -24.08 8.55 14.01
CA MET A 57 -22.79 8.23 14.59
C MET A 57 -22.33 6.85 14.09
N GLY A 58 -21.04 6.74 13.78
CA GLY A 58 -20.37 5.47 13.53
C GLY A 58 -20.51 4.54 14.73
N TRP A 59 -20.36 3.24 14.47
CA TRP A 59 -20.53 2.22 15.49
C TRP A 59 -19.36 1.24 15.41
N VAL A 60 -18.56 1.20 16.47
CA VAL A 60 -17.39 0.33 16.60
C VAL A 60 -17.80 -0.90 17.41
N ASP A 61 -17.16 -2.05 17.16
CA ASP A 61 -17.37 -3.23 17.98
C ASP A 61 -16.49 -3.16 19.24
N TRP A 62 -17.10 -2.75 20.36
CA TRP A 62 -16.44 -2.64 21.65
C TRP A 62 -16.45 -3.94 22.47
N LYS A 63 -16.67 -5.09 21.82
CA LYS A 63 -16.73 -6.39 22.50
C LYS A 63 -15.45 -6.64 23.32
N GLY A 64 -15.65 -6.97 24.60
CA GLY A 64 -14.56 -7.23 25.54
C GLY A 64 -14.00 -5.99 26.25
N THR A 65 -14.50 -4.78 25.92
CA THR A 65 -14.15 -3.54 26.64
C THR A 65 -15.26 -3.12 27.59
N ASN A 66 -14.91 -2.29 28.57
CA ASN A 66 -15.85 -1.62 29.46
C ASN A 66 -15.16 -0.40 30.10
N CYS A 67 -15.64 0.80 29.77
CA CYS A 67 -15.08 2.05 30.28
C CYS A 67 -15.15 2.16 31.81
N ASP A 68 -16.24 1.71 32.45
CA ASP A 68 -16.42 1.81 33.90
C ASP A 68 -15.49 0.86 34.66
N ALA A 69 -15.18 -0.29 34.05
CA ALA A 69 -14.25 -1.28 34.61
C ALA A 69 -12.77 -0.97 34.28
N GLY A 70 -12.51 0.04 33.46
CA GLY A 70 -11.16 0.39 32.99
C GLY A 70 -10.59 -0.57 31.94
N THR A 71 -11.39 -1.47 31.37
CA THR A 71 -10.96 -2.36 30.29
C THR A 71 -11.12 -1.64 28.96
N VAL A 72 -10.02 -1.11 28.43
CA VAL A 72 -10.04 -0.26 27.22
C VAL A 72 -9.03 -0.77 26.19
N TYR A 73 -9.32 -0.54 24.90
CA TYR A 73 -8.29 -0.58 23.87
C TYR A 73 -7.68 0.81 23.70
N ILE A 74 -6.42 0.88 23.29
CA ILE A 74 -5.76 2.13 22.97
C ILE A 74 -5.62 2.22 21.46
N VAL A 75 -6.23 3.23 20.85
CA VAL A 75 -6.24 3.43 19.40
C VAL A 75 -5.52 4.72 19.02
N PRO A 76 -4.79 4.75 17.89
CA PRO A 76 -4.21 5.98 17.38
C PRO A 76 -5.30 6.89 16.78
N CYS A 77 -5.17 8.20 17.02
CA CYS A 77 -6.13 9.22 16.63
C CYS A 77 -5.45 10.46 16.06
N ARG A 78 -6.01 11.01 14.98
CA ARG A 78 -5.54 12.24 14.36
C ARG A 78 -6.19 13.47 15.02
N HIS A 79 -7.47 13.40 15.35
CA HIS A 79 -8.21 14.45 16.04
C HIS A 79 -8.71 13.98 17.41
N SER A 80 -9.43 14.84 18.15
CA SER A 80 -9.65 14.67 19.59
C SER A 80 -10.28 13.31 19.96
N CYS A 81 -9.96 12.81 21.16
CA CYS A 81 -10.71 11.75 21.79
C CYS A 81 -12.11 12.26 22.13
N LEU A 82 -13.13 11.48 21.79
CA LEU A 82 -14.52 11.75 22.10
C LEU A 82 -14.96 10.87 23.27
N THR A 83 -15.48 11.48 24.32
CA THR A 83 -16.26 10.82 25.36
C THR A 83 -17.73 11.21 25.21
N VAL A 84 -18.62 10.22 25.09
CA VAL A 84 -20.07 10.43 25.10
C VAL A 84 -20.67 9.81 26.35
N ILE A 85 -21.32 10.62 27.17
CA ILE A 85 -22.03 10.20 28.37
C ILE A 85 -23.53 10.33 28.14
N VAL A 86 -24.27 9.26 28.44
CA VAL A 86 -25.73 9.22 28.33
C VAL A 86 -26.33 9.06 29.72
N GLU A 87 -27.27 9.93 30.04
CA GLU A 87 -27.99 9.92 31.30
C GLU A 87 -29.50 10.04 31.05
N LYS A 88 -30.31 9.23 31.73
CA LYS A 88 -31.77 9.28 31.65
C LYS A 88 -32.29 10.35 32.60
N GLN A 89 -33.14 11.24 32.10
CA GLN A 89 -33.80 12.23 32.94
C GLN A 89 -34.88 11.54 33.80
N LEU A 90 -34.77 11.70 35.12
CA LEU A 90 -35.77 11.20 36.08
C LEU A 90 -36.75 12.31 36.50
N SER A 91 -36.23 13.51 36.73
CA SER A 91 -37.01 14.70 37.10
C SER A 91 -36.40 15.97 36.49
N LEU A 92 -36.85 17.17 36.90
CA LEU A 92 -36.34 18.44 36.36
C LEU A 92 -34.82 18.60 36.52
N ASN A 93 -34.25 18.14 37.65
CA ASN A 93 -32.84 18.32 37.99
C ASN A 93 -32.13 17.00 38.32
N GLU A 94 -32.78 15.86 38.12
CA GLU A 94 -32.24 14.54 38.45
C GLU A 94 -32.02 13.71 37.19
N TYR A 95 -30.80 13.18 37.09
CA TYR A 95 -30.34 12.38 35.97
C TYR A 95 -29.73 11.09 36.50
N LEU A 96 -30.10 9.97 35.87
CA LEU A 96 -29.55 8.66 36.17
C LEU A 96 -28.57 8.26 35.07
N TYR A 97 -27.34 7.97 35.46
CA TYR A 97 -26.32 7.43 34.55
C TYR A 97 -26.84 6.20 33.80
N GLN A 98 -26.64 6.17 32.48
CA GLN A 98 -26.98 5.02 31.63
C GLN A 98 -25.76 4.40 30.98
N GLY A 99 -24.75 5.19 30.64
CA GLY A 99 -23.52 4.65 30.09
C GLY A 99 -22.60 5.70 29.49
N THR A 100 -21.38 5.26 29.19
CA THR A 100 -20.33 6.07 28.57
C THR A 100 -19.70 5.30 27.42
N MET A 101 -19.23 6.03 26.43
CA MET A 101 -18.32 5.53 25.40
C MET A 101 -17.16 6.50 25.25
N GLN A 102 -15.98 5.96 25.00
CA GLN A 102 -14.79 6.71 24.62
C GLN A 102 -14.26 6.14 23.31
N GLU A 103 -13.95 7.00 22.35
CA GLU A 103 -13.44 6.61 21.04
C GLU A 103 -12.76 7.79 20.34
N CYS A 104 -12.03 7.51 19.27
CA CYS A 104 -11.58 8.54 18.34
C CYS A 104 -12.74 9.36 17.75
N SER A 105 -12.62 10.70 17.68
CA SER A 105 -13.63 11.51 16.98
C SER A 105 -13.59 11.36 15.46
N ASP A 106 -12.46 10.89 14.91
CA ASP A 106 -12.17 10.77 13.47
C ASP A 106 -13.27 10.02 12.70
N GLY A 107 -14.09 10.78 11.97
CA GLY A 107 -15.20 10.23 11.18
C GLY A 107 -16.31 9.55 12.00
N LEU A 108 -16.24 9.60 13.33
CA LEU A 108 -17.19 8.93 14.22
C LEU A 108 -18.53 9.66 14.24
N ILE A 109 -18.55 10.99 14.29
CA ILE A 109 -19.79 11.77 14.19
C ILE A 109 -19.97 12.22 12.74
N ARG A 110 -20.83 11.53 11.99
CA ARG A 110 -21.14 11.90 10.60
C ARG A 110 -22.12 13.07 10.54
N GLN A 111 -23.11 13.04 11.42
CA GLN A 111 -24.13 14.07 11.57
C GLN A 111 -24.73 14.01 12.98
N SER A 112 -25.01 15.16 13.58
CA SER A 112 -25.68 15.19 14.88
C SER A 112 -26.49 16.47 15.04
N SER A 113 -27.79 16.34 15.35
CA SER A 113 -28.64 17.48 15.74
C SER A 113 -28.38 17.94 17.18
N ASP A 114 -27.68 17.11 17.96
CA ASP A 114 -27.27 17.41 19.33
C ASP A 114 -26.06 18.37 19.38
N LEU A 115 -25.40 18.60 18.25
CA LEU A 115 -24.19 19.42 18.14
C LEU A 115 -24.39 20.61 17.18
N PRO A 116 -23.64 21.72 17.34
CA PRO A 116 -23.74 22.89 16.46
C PRO A 116 -23.44 22.55 14.99
N SER A 117 -24.34 22.93 14.08
CA SER A 117 -24.23 22.60 12.64
C SER A 117 -23.10 23.33 11.90
N ASN A 118 -22.53 24.38 12.49
CA ASN A 118 -21.46 25.18 11.92
C ASN A 118 -20.05 24.66 12.22
N ILE A 119 -19.93 23.49 12.85
CA ILE A 119 -18.66 22.87 13.25
C ILE A 119 -18.55 21.50 12.57
N ASP A 120 -17.40 21.22 11.94
CA ASP A 120 -17.11 19.88 11.42
C ASP A 120 -16.63 18.97 12.56
N PHE A 121 -17.50 18.03 12.96
CA PHE A 121 -17.19 17.04 13.99
C PHE A 121 -16.48 15.79 13.47
N LYS A 122 -16.30 15.64 12.16
CA LYS A 122 -15.56 14.52 11.58
C LYS A 122 -14.04 14.65 11.78
N SER A 123 -13.58 15.88 11.99
CA SER A 123 -12.16 16.26 12.10
C SER A 123 -11.89 17.19 13.30
N TYR A 124 -12.69 17.06 14.37
CA TYR A 124 -12.67 18.01 15.48
C TYR A 124 -11.45 17.84 16.40
N ASN A 125 -10.62 18.88 16.50
CA ASN A 125 -9.30 18.81 17.14
C ASN A 125 -9.11 19.74 18.34
N LYS A 126 -10.21 20.16 18.99
CA LYS A 126 -10.18 21.06 20.14
C LYS A 126 -10.73 20.36 21.38
N ASP A 127 -10.43 20.95 22.53
CA ASP A 127 -11.04 20.57 23.80
C ASP A 127 -12.35 21.32 23.96
N SER A 128 -13.44 20.58 24.16
CA SER A 128 -14.77 21.20 24.31
C SER A 128 -15.76 20.24 24.93
N ILE A 129 -16.82 20.80 25.51
CA ILE A 129 -17.94 20.04 26.06
C ILE A 129 -19.24 20.59 25.47
N PHE A 130 -20.03 19.72 24.88
CA PHE A 130 -21.38 20.01 24.39
C PHE A 130 -22.38 19.14 25.13
N ILE A 131 -23.52 19.73 25.50
CA ILE A 131 -24.57 19.03 26.22
C ILE A 131 -25.88 19.23 25.45
N SER A 132 -26.54 18.12 25.11
CA SER A 132 -27.86 18.12 24.48
C SER A 132 -28.86 17.36 25.34
N LYS A 133 -30.15 17.63 25.11
CA LYS A 133 -31.26 16.87 25.67
C LYS A 133 -32.13 16.35 24.53
N ARG A 134 -32.30 15.03 24.46
CA ARG A 134 -33.12 14.38 23.43
C ARG A 134 -33.79 13.14 23.97
N MET A 135 -35.08 12.96 23.63
CA MET A 135 -35.87 11.77 23.99
C MET A 135 -35.77 11.38 25.48
N GLY A 136 -35.83 12.38 26.37
CA GLY A 136 -35.74 12.17 27.82
C GLY A 136 -34.35 11.78 28.33
N HIS A 137 -33.30 11.99 27.54
CA HIS A 137 -31.91 11.76 27.93
C HIS A 137 -31.09 13.05 27.84
N ARG A 138 -30.15 13.22 28.75
CA ARG A 138 -29.05 14.18 28.63
C ARG A 138 -27.86 13.46 28.00
N ILE A 139 -27.31 14.05 26.95
CA ILE A 139 -26.16 13.52 26.22
C ILE A 139 -25.05 14.55 26.32
N THR A 140 -23.92 14.15 26.88
CA THR A 140 -22.72 14.99 27.00
C THR A 140 -21.67 14.48 26.03
N TYR A 141 -21.21 15.34 25.13
CA TYR A 141 -20.09 15.10 24.23
C TYR A 141 -18.89 15.88 24.75
N LYS A 142 -17.82 15.19 25.12
CA LYS A 142 -16.59 15.79 25.61
C LYS A 142 -15.46 15.41 24.67
N PHE A 143 -14.87 16.42 24.05
CA PHE A 143 -13.72 16.28 23.16
C PHE A 143 -12.46 16.68 23.94
N GLU A 144 -11.43 15.83 23.90
CA GLU A 144 -10.14 16.07 24.56
C GLU A 144 -9.01 15.65 23.63
N ARG A 145 -8.01 16.51 23.44
CA ARG A 145 -6.83 16.24 22.63
C ARG A 145 -5.68 15.63 23.42
N GLU A 146 -5.57 15.99 24.70
CA GLU A 146 -4.61 15.34 25.60
C GLU A 146 -5.30 14.16 26.27
N SER A 147 -5.03 12.95 25.81
CA SER A 147 -5.42 11.77 26.58
C SER A 147 -4.46 11.60 27.75
N PHE A 148 -4.96 10.99 28.83
CA PHE A 148 -4.11 10.58 29.96
C PHE A 148 -2.94 9.68 29.53
N ILE A 149 -3.09 8.96 28.41
CA ILE A 149 -2.08 8.06 27.85
C ILE A 149 -0.93 8.87 27.26
N ASP A 150 -1.21 9.97 26.55
CA ASP A 150 -0.19 10.84 25.98
C ASP A 150 0.59 11.59 27.07
N ILE A 151 -0.10 11.98 28.15
CA ILE A 151 0.54 12.61 29.32
C ILE A 151 1.45 11.61 30.03
N HIS A 152 1.02 10.35 30.18
CA HIS A 152 1.89 9.32 30.74
C HIS A 152 3.04 8.96 29.79
N GLU A 153 2.85 8.88 28.48
CA GLU A 153 3.97 8.64 27.54
C GLU A 153 4.95 9.80 27.45
N ALA A 154 4.49 11.05 27.52
CA ALA A 154 5.37 12.23 27.57
C ALA A 154 6.22 12.25 28.85
N ASN A 155 5.65 11.79 29.97
CA ASN A 155 6.36 11.67 31.24
C ASN A 155 7.22 10.38 31.33
N VAL A 156 6.82 9.30 30.66
CA VAL A 156 7.53 8.01 30.60
C VAL A 156 8.67 8.04 29.59
N ARG A 157 8.61 8.80 28.49
CA ARG A 157 9.76 9.07 27.62
C ARG A 157 10.91 9.78 28.35
N LYS A 158 10.61 10.49 29.44
CA LYS A 158 11.63 11.05 30.35
C LYS A 158 12.16 10.05 31.38
N SER A 159 11.56 8.85 31.50
CA SER A 159 11.86 7.91 32.59
C SER A 159 12.06 6.43 32.19
N GLN A 160 11.82 6.01 30.94
CA GLN A 160 12.01 4.63 30.48
C GLN A 160 13.01 4.54 29.33
N GLN A 161 14.28 4.64 29.72
CA GLN A 161 15.38 3.98 29.04
C GLN A 161 15.60 2.60 29.69
N ASP A 162 14.54 1.82 29.90
CA ASP A 162 14.68 0.42 30.28
C ASP A 162 13.35 -0.33 30.10
N LYS A 163 13.39 -1.28 29.16
CA LYS A 163 12.62 -2.52 29.01
C LYS A 163 11.13 -2.49 29.40
N VAL A 164 10.26 -2.88 28.45
CA VAL A 164 9.44 -4.10 28.55
C VAL A 164 8.73 -4.41 27.23
N SER A 165 8.70 -5.72 26.94
CA SER A 165 7.96 -6.52 25.98
C SER A 165 6.85 -5.86 25.14
N LYS A 166 7.04 -5.90 23.81
CA LYS A 166 5.94 -5.92 22.84
C LYS A 166 5.33 -7.32 22.79
N LYS A 167 4.01 -7.39 22.92
CA LYS A 167 3.21 -8.55 22.52
C LYS A 167 2.76 -8.27 21.09
N ASP A 168 3.27 -9.06 20.15
CA ASP A 168 3.01 -8.91 18.72
C ASP A 168 1.52 -9.12 18.40
N GLU A 169 0.89 -8.07 17.90
CA GLU A 169 -0.28 -8.21 17.04
C GLU A 169 0.20 -8.23 15.60
N THR A 170 -0.17 -9.31 14.91
CA THR A 170 0.30 -9.70 13.58
C THR A 170 0.17 -8.58 12.54
N PRO A 171 1.28 -8.13 11.93
CA PRO A 171 1.27 -7.07 10.93
C PRO A 171 0.92 -7.64 9.56
N VAL A 172 -0.27 -7.32 9.06
CA VAL A 172 -0.62 -7.51 7.64
C VAL A 172 0.35 -6.75 6.72
N GLN A 173 1.01 -5.73 7.26
CA GLN A 173 2.03 -4.93 6.59
C GLN A 173 3.34 -5.72 6.34
N ASP A 174 3.73 -6.63 7.24
CA ASP A 174 4.91 -7.48 7.01
C ASP A 174 4.69 -8.48 5.89
N LEU A 175 3.44 -8.89 5.64
CA LEU A 175 3.12 -9.81 4.56
C LEU A 175 3.46 -9.19 3.20
N PHE A 176 3.09 -7.92 2.98
CA PHE A 176 3.40 -7.20 1.74
C PHE A 176 4.89 -6.96 1.56
N VAL A 177 5.61 -6.61 2.64
CA VAL A 177 7.07 -6.46 2.62
C VAL A 177 7.75 -7.79 2.28
N MET A 178 7.30 -8.89 2.90
CA MET A 178 7.81 -10.24 2.62
C MET A 178 7.53 -10.68 1.18
N PHE A 179 6.34 -10.41 0.65
CA PHE A 179 6.02 -10.67 -0.75
C PHE A 179 6.90 -9.86 -1.70
N GLY A 180 7.17 -8.59 -1.40
CA GLY A 180 8.11 -7.76 -2.16
C GLY A 180 9.52 -8.33 -2.22
N ILE A 181 10.04 -8.80 -1.07
CA ILE A 181 11.37 -9.43 -1.00
C ILE A 181 11.41 -10.71 -1.83
N ILE A 182 10.40 -11.58 -1.73
CA ILE A 182 10.33 -12.84 -2.49
C ILE A 182 10.29 -12.55 -4.00
N LEU A 183 9.46 -11.61 -4.45
CA LEU A 183 9.37 -11.22 -5.86
C LEU A 183 10.70 -10.66 -6.37
N SER A 184 11.39 -9.84 -5.58
CA SER A 184 12.72 -9.32 -5.95
C SER A 184 13.74 -10.44 -6.14
N PHE A 185 13.73 -11.47 -5.28
CA PHE A 185 14.65 -12.61 -5.36
C PHE A 185 14.38 -13.45 -6.61
N LEU A 186 13.10 -13.69 -6.94
CA LEU A 186 12.72 -14.42 -8.16
C LEU A 186 13.18 -13.71 -9.44
N ILE A 187 13.10 -12.38 -9.48
CA ILE A 187 13.60 -11.58 -10.62
C ILE A 187 15.11 -11.76 -10.75
N ILE A 188 15.88 -11.65 -9.67
CA ILE A 188 17.35 -11.81 -9.70
C ILE A 188 17.75 -13.20 -10.20
N VAL A 189 17.10 -14.27 -9.69
CA VAL A 189 17.36 -15.65 -10.10
C VAL A 189 17.03 -15.87 -11.59
N SER A 190 15.95 -15.27 -12.09
CA SER A 190 15.56 -15.38 -13.49
C SER A 190 16.60 -14.74 -14.42
N VAL A 191 17.08 -13.53 -14.09
CA VAL A 191 18.11 -12.81 -14.85
C VAL A 191 19.42 -13.59 -14.84
N PHE A 192 19.81 -14.14 -13.69
CA PHE A 192 21.02 -14.95 -13.58
C PHE A 192 20.92 -16.23 -14.41
N SER A 193 19.77 -16.92 -14.38
CA SER A 193 19.53 -18.14 -15.16
C SER A 193 19.59 -17.90 -16.67
N VAL A 194 18.98 -16.82 -17.16
CA VAL A 194 19.04 -16.44 -18.59
C VAL A 194 20.46 -16.08 -18.99
N THR A 195 21.16 -15.29 -18.16
CA THR A 195 22.55 -14.88 -18.43
C THR A 195 23.49 -16.10 -18.47
N CYS A 196 23.34 -17.04 -17.54
CA CYS A 196 24.11 -18.29 -17.52
C CYS A 196 23.84 -19.15 -18.75
N LYS A 197 22.59 -19.30 -19.18
CA LYS A 197 22.26 -20.05 -20.40
C LYS A 197 22.89 -19.41 -21.64
N VAL A 198 22.76 -18.09 -21.81
CA VAL A 198 23.37 -17.36 -22.96
C VAL A 198 24.89 -17.49 -22.95
N CYS A 199 25.53 -17.37 -21.79
CA CYS A 199 26.97 -17.59 -21.65
C CYS A 199 27.38 -19.03 -22.02
N PHE A 200 26.61 -20.03 -21.57
CA PHE A 200 26.86 -21.43 -21.87
C PHE A 200 26.68 -21.75 -23.36
N TYR A 201 25.60 -21.27 -23.99
CA TYR A 201 25.38 -21.43 -25.43
C TYR A 201 26.49 -20.79 -26.26
N LYS A 202 26.95 -19.59 -25.86
CA LYS A 202 28.05 -18.90 -26.54
C LYS A 202 29.39 -19.62 -26.35
N HIS A 203 29.63 -20.18 -25.17
CA HIS A 203 30.82 -20.98 -24.90
C HIS A 203 30.84 -22.28 -25.71
N GLN A 204 29.71 -22.99 -25.77
CA GLN A 204 29.56 -24.22 -26.55
C GLN A 204 29.73 -23.96 -28.06
N MET A 205 29.15 -22.86 -28.58
CA MET A 205 29.35 -22.48 -29.98
C MET A 205 30.81 -22.11 -30.30
N ARG A 206 31.52 -21.44 -29.37
CA ARG A 206 32.95 -21.16 -29.56
C ARG A 206 33.79 -22.43 -29.64
N GLN A 207 33.47 -23.46 -28.85
CA GLN A 207 34.17 -24.75 -28.95
C GLN A 207 33.92 -25.43 -30.29
N MET A 208 32.68 -25.44 -30.79
CA MET A 208 32.39 -26.05 -32.10
C MET A 208 33.03 -25.32 -33.29
N ILE A 209 33.18 -24.00 -33.22
CA ILE A 209 33.89 -23.22 -34.26
C ILE A 209 35.41 -23.49 -34.20
N SER A 210 36.00 -23.60 -33.01
CA SER A 210 37.42 -23.92 -32.84
C SER A 210 37.77 -25.29 -33.45
N SER A 211 36.95 -26.30 -33.21
CA SER A 211 37.17 -27.65 -33.79
C SER A 211 36.98 -27.70 -35.31
N ARG A 212 36.23 -26.76 -35.91
CA ARG A 212 36.14 -26.65 -37.37
C ARG A 212 37.40 -26.03 -37.98
N ASN A 213 38.03 -25.07 -37.30
CA ASN A 213 39.26 -24.45 -37.79
C ASN A 213 40.45 -25.42 -37.76
N GLU A 214 40.60 -26.23 -36.69
CA GLU A 214 41.67 -27.25 -36.61
C GLU A 214 41.54 -28.34 -37.69
N ASN A 215 40.31 -28.71 -38.06
CA ASN A 215 40.07 -29.67 -39.15
C ASN A 215 40.26 -29.06 -40.56
N LEU A 216 40.16 -27.74 -40.70
CA LEU A 216 40.40 -27.04 -41.96
C LEU A 216 41.90 -26.85 -42.23
N GLU A 217 42.72 -26.59 -41.20
CA GLU A 217 44.19 -26.59 -41.32
C GLU A 217 44.72 -27.98 -41.71
N MET A 218 44.23 -29.05 -41.07
CA MET A 218 44.67 -30.42 -41.40
C MET A 218 44.29 -30.86 -42.82
N LYS A 219 43.23 -30.28 -43.40
CA LYS A 219 42.83 -30.57 -44.79
C LYS A 219 43.67 -29.79 -45.81
N HIS A 220 44.09 -28.57 -45.46
CA HIS A 220 44.96 -27.76 -46.31
C HIS A 220 46.37 -28.36 -46.44
N ASP A 221 46.89 -29.03 -45.41
CA ASP A 221 48.19 -29.73 -45.47
C ASP A 221 48.16 -31.04 -46.29
N VAL A 222 46.99 -31.67 -46.40
CA VAL A 222 46.80 -32.87 -47.24
C VAL A 222 46.58 -32.50 -48.71
N GLU A 223 45.97 -31.35 -48.99
CA GLU A 223 45.73 -30.88 -50.35
C GLU A 223 46.95 -30.16 -50.96
N SER A 224 47.81 -29.54 -50.14
CA SER A 224 49.11 -29.00 -50.59
C SER A 224 50.15 -30.07 -50.94
N ASN A 225 50.03 -31.28 -50.38
CA ASN A 225 50.89 -32.42 -50.73
C ASN A 225 50.41 -33.19 -51.98
N SER A 226 49.17 -32.97 -52.44
CA SER A 226 48.63 -33.63 -53.64
C SER A 226 48.70 -32.77 -54.90
N SER A 227 49.10 -31.51 -54.79
CA SER A 227 49.09 -30.54 -55.90
C SER A 227 50.48 -30.24 -56.50
N GLU A 228 51.55 -30.89 -56.04
CA GLU A 228 52.88 -30.83 -56.68
C GLU A 228 53.09 -31.82 -57.85
N GLN A 229 52.07 -32.61 -58.23
CA GLN A 229 52.12 -33.45 -59.43
C GLN A 229 50.82 -33.37 -60.25
N LEU A 230 50.53 -32.21 -60.84
CA LEU A 230 49.98 -32.12 -62.20
C LEU A 230 49.91 -30.66 -62.64
N SER A 231 51.03 -30.13 -63.11
CA SER A 231 50.98 -29.13 -64.16
C SER A 231 50.35 -29.79 -65.39
N GLU A 232 49.34 -29.18 -66.01
CA GLU A 232 49.36 -28.81 -67.43
C GLU A 232 47.97 -28.32 -67.92
N GLN A 233 47.97 -27.06 -68.40
CA GLN A 233 47.06 -26.45 -69.37
C GLN A 233 45.54 -26.45 -69.09
N VAL A 234 44.92 -25.27 -69.05
CA VAL A 234 44.42 -24.56 -70.24
C VAL A 234 43.92 -23.16 -69.82
N THR A 235 44.17 -22.24 -70.72
CA THR A 235 43.94 -20.79 -70.80
C THR A 235 42.47 -20.33 -70.85
N VAL A 236 42.24 -19.11 -70.28
CA VAL A 236 41.42 -17.98 -70.82
C VAL A 236 39.89 -18.21 -70.75
N GLU A 237 39.03 -17.35 -70.19
CA GLU A 237 38.86 -15.93 -70.47
C GLU A 237 38.01 -15.21 -69.37
N THR A 238 38.34 -13.93 -69.23
CA THR A 238 37.73 -12.75 -68.62
C THR A 238 36.19 -12.61 -68.65
N PHE A 239 35.57 -11.95 -67.65
CA PHE A 239 34.90 -10.60 -67.72
C PHE A 239 33.80 -10.38 -66.63
N VAL A 240 33.85 -9.20 -65.97
CA VAL A 240 32.77 -8.31 -65.45
C VAL A 240 31.85 -8.82 -64.31
N GLU A 241 31.99 -8.31 -63.07
CA GLU A 241 31.50 -7.01 -62.52
C GLU A 241 29.97 -6.97 -62.36
N HIS A 242 29.46 -7.00 -61.12
CA HIS A 242 28.53 -5.96 -60.60
C HIS A 242 28.18 -6.10 -59.12
N GLU A 243 27.93 -4.93 -58.54
CA GLU A 243 27.47 -4.60 -57.18
C GLU A 243 26.00 -4.98 -56.91
N ASP A 244 25.53 -4.58 -55.72
CA ASP A 244 24.14 -4.39 -55.25
C ASP A 244 23.67 -5.43 -54.21
N ALA A 245 23.54 -5.12 -52.91
CA ALA A 245 22.68 -4.13 -52.23
C ALA A 245 21.19 -4.52 -52.19
N CYS A 246 20.71 -4.83 -50.98
CA CYS A 246 19.35 -4.58 -50.43
C CYS A 246 19.32 -5.23 -49.03
N ARG A 247 19.19 -4.53 -47.88
CA ARG A 247 18.25 -3.48 -47.45
C ARG A 247 16.78 -3.86 -47.67
N SER A 248 16.15 -4.34 -46.62
CA SER A 248 14.71 -4.14 -46.37
C SER A 248 14.48 -3.93 -44.87
N GLU A 249 14.15 -2.68 -44.54
CA GLU A 249 13.37 -2.32 -43.37
C GLU A 249 11.95 -2.86 -43.57
N LEU A 250 11.31 -3.40 -42.52
CA LEU A 250 9.88 -3.23 -42.39
C LEU A 250 9.49 -3.03 -40.93
N SER A 251 8.86 -1.87 -40.78
CA SER A 251 8.38 -1.11 -39.67
C SER A 251 6.96 -1.53 -39.24
N ILE A 252 6.64 -1.28 -37.95
CA ILE A 252 5.36 -0.75 -37.42
C ILE A 252 4.19 -1.78 -37.47
N GLU A 253 3.31 -1.95 -36.48
CA GLU A 253 2.51 -0.97 -35.73
C GLU A 253 1.99 -1.60 -34.43
N SER A 254 1.89 -0.76 -33.42
CA SER A 254 1.22 -0.95 -32.14
C SER A 254 -0.12 -0.24 -32.21
N ASP A 255 -1.22 -0.91 -31.90
CA ASP A 255 -2.50 -0.26 -31.64
C ASP A 255 -3.02 -0.65 -30.24
N GLU A 256 -3.08 0.42 -29.47
CA GLU A 256 -3.79 0.70 -28.24
C GLU A 256 -5.27 0.94 -28.60
N GLU A 257 -6.22 0.46 -27.81
CA GLU A 257 -7.42 1.25 -27.49
C GLU A 257 -8.24 0.60 -26.37
N ALA A 258 -8.60 1.47 -25.43
CA ALA A 258 -9.52 1.26 -24.33
C ALA A 258 -10.93 1.62 -24.78
N GLU A 259 -11.95 0.95 -24.24
CA GLU A 259 -13.29 1.51 -24.17
C GLU A 259 -13.90 1.26 -22.79
N ASP A 260 -14.30 2.39 -22.20
CA ASP A 260 -15.19 2.54 -21.06
C ASP A 260 -16.61 2.09 -21.44
N GLU A 261 -17.36 1.48 -20.50
CA GLU A 261 -18.81 1.58 -20.55
C GLU A 261 -19.41 1.68 -19.14
N GLU A 262 -19.76 2.91 -18.81
CA GLU A 262 -20.64 3.37 -17.76
C GLU A 262 -22.09 3.08 -18.18
N THR A 263 -22.97 2.54 -17.32
CA THR A 263 -24.39 2.94 -17.31
C THR A 263 -25.24 2.44 -16.12
N ASN A 264 -25.84 3.45 -15.48
CA ASN A 264 -27.25 3.61 -15.09
C ASN A 264 -27.92 2.85 -13.93
N ASN A 265 -28.17 3.63 -12.87
CA ASN A 265 -29.48 4.02 -12.29
C ASN A 265 -30.71 3.13 -12.54
N ASN A 266 -31.43 2.82 -11.44
CA ASN A 266 -32.81 3.27 -11.23
C ASN A 266 -33.29 2.94 -9.79
N GLY A 267 -33.74 3.97 -9.07
CA GLY A 267 -34.46 3.83 -7.81
C GLY A 267 -35.98 3.77 -8.02
N PRO A 268 -36.77 3.24 -7.06
CA PRO A 268 -38.22 3.25 -7.16
C PRO A 268 -38.87 4.38 -6.34
N THR A 269 -39.91 4.92 -6.98
CA THR A 269 -40.87 5.92 -6.55
C THR A 269 -41.71 5.47 -5.36
N SER A 270 -41.95 6.40 -4.43
CA SER A 270 -42.85 6.27 -3.28
C SER A 270 -44.34 6.21 -3.68
N VAL A 271 -45.12 5.47 -2.88
CA VAL A 271 -46.59 5.51 -2.77
C VAL A 271 -46.95 6.20 -1.48
#